data_AF-A0A2D3W838-F1
#
_entry.id   AF-A0A2D3W838-F1
#
_cell.length_a   1.000
_cell.length_b   1.000
_cell.length_c   1.000
_cell.angle_alpha   90.00
_cell.angle_beta   90.00
_cell.angle_gamma   90.00
#
_symmetry.space_group_name_H-M   'P 1'
#
loop_
_entity.id
_entity.type
_entity.pdbx_description
1 polymer ?
#
loop_
_entity_poly.entity_id
_entity_poly.type
_entity_poly.pdbx_seq_one_letter_code
_entity_poly.pdbx_strand_id
1 'polypeptide(L)'
;MKHVIIISLLAIFTYADNYTFLVKPYQKEIELEAKIIAEIAASSLNEPLRLFIPEMSKLEKSVYAQYATLSATCEDANFIFINKNIDANSICHAKNTLYFTNNYRKLLSDERYFGAFFWNKSRPNIVFIQRRLQARHIHLPSSFEQFIESIE
;
A
#
# COMPACT_ATOMS: atom_id res chain seq x y z
N MET A 1 -54.83 -20.35 -19.24
CA MET A 1 -53.39 -20.72 -19.33
C MET A 1 -52.47 -19.54 -19.64
N LYS A 2 -52.82 -18.60 -20.53
CA LYS A 2 -51.99 -17.39 -20.83
C LYS A 2 -51.70 -16.49 -19.61
N HIS A 3 -52.66 -16.31 -18.69
CA HIS A 3 -52.47 -15.42 -17.54
C HIS A 3 -51.57 -16.00 -16.43
N VAL A 4 -51.43 -17.32 -16.34
CA VAL A 4 -50.57 -17.99 -15.34
C VAL A 4 -49.09 -17.79 -15.68
N ILE A 5 -48.76 -17.78 -16.97
CA ILE A 5 -47.38 -17.58 -17.46
C ILE A 5 -46.90 -16.13 -17.18
N ILE A 6 -47.81 -15.16 -17.21
CA ILE A 6 -47.48 -13.75 -16.96
C ILE A 6 -47.17 -13.50 -15.48
N ILE A 7 -47.90 -14.17 -14.57
CA ILE A 7 -47.68 -14.04 -13.12
C ILE A 7 -46.36 -14.70 -12.69
N SER A 8 -45.98 -15.83 -13.32
CA SER A 8 -44.69 -16.47 -13.03
C SER A 8 -43.49 -15.66 -13.53
N LEU A 9 -43.64 -14.90 -14.62
CA LEU A 9 -42.59 -13.99 -15.11
C LEU A 9 -42.38 -12.78 -14.20
N LEU A 10 -43.43 -12.23 -13.59
CA LEU A 10 -43.31 -11.07 -12.66
C LEU A 10 -42.54 -11.42 -11.38
N ALA A 11 -42.66 -12.66 -10.88
CA ALA A 11 -41.95 -13.10 -9.68
C ALA A 11 -40.43 -13.21 -9.89
N ILE A 12 -39.96 -13.43 -11.11
CA ILE A 12 -38.53 -13.56 -11.40
C ILE A 12 -37.83 -12.18 -11.33
N PHE A 13 -38.54 -11.10 -11.64
CA PHE A 13 -37.99 -9.73 -11.54
C PHE A 13 -37.88 -9.22 -10.09
N THR A 14 -38.66 -9.76 -9.15
CA THR A 14 -38.57 -9.35 -7.73
C THR A 14 -37.47 -10.08 -6.96
N TYR A 15 -36.89 -11.14 -7.53
CA TYR A 15 -35.73 -11.87 -6.99
C TYR A 15 -34.42 -11.54 -7.71
N ALA A 16 -34.42 -10.53 -8.59
CA ALA A 16 -33.18 -9.91 -9.02
C ALA A 16 -32.65 -9.04 -7.86
N ASP A 17 -32.12 -9.68 -6.83
CA ASP A 17 -31.18 -9.02 -5.94
C ASP A 17 -30.10 -8.42 -6.85
N ASN A 18 -30.03 -7.09 -6.87
CA ASN A 18 -29.04 -6.37 -7.63
C ASN A 18 -27.65 -6.68 -7.05
N TYR A 19 -27.05 -7.82 -7.44
CA TYR A 19 -25.65 -8.16 -7.21
C TYR A 19 -24.73 -7.28 -8.04
N THR A 20 -24.96 -5.97 -8.03
CA THR A 20 -23.90 -5.02 -8.31
C THR A 20 -23.11 -4.92 -7.02
N PHE A 21 -22.16 -5.83 -6.86
CA PHE A 21 -21.12 -5.71 -5.84
C PHE A 21 -20.30 -4.47 -6.21
N LEU A 22 -20.79 -3.29 -5.79
CA LEU A 22 -20.09 -2.03 -5.90
C LEU A 22 -18.87 -2.14 -4.98
N VAL A 23 -17.79 -2.75 -5.48
CA VAL A 23 -16.47 -2.66 -4.84
C VAL A 23 -16.25 -1.18 -4.61
N LYS A 24 -16.25 -0.75 -3.35
CA LYS A 24 -16.17 0.67 -3.00
C LYS A 24 -14.87 1.22 -3.60
N PRO A 25 -14.89 2.34 -4.32
CA PRO A 25 -13.69 2.91 -4.94
C PRO A 25 -12.50 3.02 -3.99
N TYR A 26 -12.78 3.36 -2.72
CA TYR A 26 -11.81 3.41 -1.64
C TYR A 26 -11.09 2.08 -1.38
N GLN A 27 -11.78 0.95 -1.45
CA GLN A 27 -11.15 -0.36 -1.26
C GLN A 27 -10.19 -0.69 -2.41
N LYS A 28 -10.55 -0.35 -3.65
CA LYS A 28 -9.66 -0.56 -4.81
C LYS A 28 -8.38 0.26 -4.71
N GLU A 29 -8.48 1.48 -4.17
CA GLU A 29 -7.33 2.34 -3.94
C GLU A 29 -6.37 1.72 -2.91
N ILE A 30 -6.90 1.23 -1.78
CA ILE A 30 -6.10 0.52 -0.77
C ILE A 30 -5.50 -0.77 -1.33
N GLU A 31 -6.25 -1.55 -2.12
CA GLU A 31 -5.74 -2.76 -2.76
C GLU A 31 -4.58 -2.45 -3.71
N LEU A 32 -4.69 -1.38 -4.50
CA LEU A 32 -3.60 -0.96 -5.40
C LEU A 32 -2.38 -0.48 -4.60
N GLU A 33 -2.60 0.35 -3.58
CA GLU A 33 -1.53 0.80 -2.68
C GLU A 33 -0.83 -0.40 -2.03
N ALA A 34 -1.59 -1.34 -1.45
CA ALA A 34 -1.03 -2.51 -0.79
C ALA A 34 -0.19 -3.37 -1.73
N LYS A 35 -0.65 -3.58 -2.97
CA LYS A 35 0.11 -4.30 -3.99
C LYS A 35 1.41 -3.58 -4.35
N ILE A 36 1.36 -2.26 -4.55
CA ILE A 36 2.54 -1.46 -4.89
C ILE A 36 3.56 -1.46 -3.73
N ILE A 37 3.09 -1.24 -2.50
CA ILE A 37 3.95 -1.22 -1.32
C ILE A 37 4.60 -2.58 -1.08
N ALA A 38 3.84 -3.68 -1.24
CA ALA A 38 4.40 -5.03 -1.12
C ALA A 38 5.50 -5.30 -2.16
N GLU A 39 5.29 -4.90 -3.41
CA GLU A 39 6.28 -5.05 -4.49
C GLU A 39 7.54 -4.23 -4.22
N ILE A 40 7.39 -2.96 -3.83
CA ILE A 40 8.51 -2.08 -3.46
C ILE A 40 9.30 -2.71 -2.30
N ALA A 41 8.60 -3.15 -1.26
CA ALA A 41 9.23 -3.68 -0.06
C ALA A 41 9.97 -4.99 -0.35
N ALA A 42 9.33 -5.93 -1.06
CA ALA A 42 9.96 -7.18 -1.48
C ALA A 42 11.17 -6.94 -2.39
N SER A 43 11.11 -5.97 -3.29
CA SER A 43 12.23 -5.59 -4.18
C SER A 43 13.37 -4.87 -3.45
N SER A 44 13.09 -4.27 -2.30
CA SER A 44 14.08 -3.51 -1.51
C SER A 44 14.81 -4.36 -0.47
N LEU A 45 14.33 -5.58 -0.22
CA LEU A 45 14.79 -6.47 0.84
C LEU A 45 15.44 -7.73 0.26
N ASN A 46 16.43 -8.26 0.97
CA ASN A 46 17.04 -9.56 0.69
C ASN A 46 16.47 -10.69 1.58
N GLU A 47 15.42 -10.40 2.34
CA GLU A 47 14.78 -11.31 3.29
C GLU A 47 13.25 -11.21 3.19
N PRO A 48 12.48 -12.17 3.75
CA PRO A 48 11.02 -12.13 3.69
C PRO A 48 10.44 -10.85 4.30
N LEU A 49 9.49 -10.24 3.59
CA LEU A 49 8.81 -9.01 4.00
C LEU A 49 8.02 -9.19 5.31
N ARG A 50 8.34 -8.38 6.31
CA ARG A 50 7.61 -8.18 7.55
C ARG A 50 7.21 -6.70 7.65
N LEU A 51 5.98 -6.42 7.21
CA LEU A 51 5.47 -5.08 7.02
C LEU A 51 4.77 -4.56 8.28
N PHE A 52 5.16 -3.38 8.73
CA PHE A 52 4.42 -2.63 9.74
C PHE A 52 3.85 -1.34 9.16
N ILE A 53 2.56 -1.11 9.40
CA ILE A 53 1.86 0.14 9.10
C ILE A 53 1.19 0.60 10.39
N PRO A 54 1.54 1.79 10.90
CA PRO A 54 0.97 2.30 12.14
C PRO A 54 -0.52 2.64 11.98
N GLU A 55 -1.25 2.42 13.07
CA GLU A 55 -2.67 2.79 13.22
C GLU A 55 -3.61 2.21 12.15
N MET A 56 -3.29 1.07 11.52
CA MET A 56 -4.15 0.45 10.50
C MET A 56 -5.60 0.27 10.95
N SER A 57 -6.53 0.65 10.09
CA SER A 57 -7.94 0.26 10.19
C SER A 57 -8.12 -1.23 9.92
N LYS A 58 -9.27 -1.79 10.31
CA LYS A 58 -9.61 -3.20 10.05
C LYS A 58 -9.59 -3.54 8.56
N LEU A 59 -10.06 -2.61 7.71
CA LEU A 59 -10.06 -2.79 6.26
C LEU A 59 -8.63 -2.80 5.70
N GLU A 60 -7.80 -1.81 6.06
CA GLU A 60 -6.39 -1.76 5.65
C GLU A 60 -5.68 -3.06 6.05
N LYS A 61 -5.82 -3.50 7.30
CA LYS A 61 -5.23 -4.75 7.79
C LYS A 61 -5.65 -5.96 6.95
N SER A 62 -6.95 -6.06 6.62
CA SER A 62 -7.48 -7.16 5.80
C SER A 62 -6.98 -7.14 4.35
N VAL A 63 -6.74 -5.96 3.78
CA VAL A 63 -6.24 -5.81 2.41
C VAL A 63 -4.74 -6.09 2.35
N TYR A 64 -3.96 -5.44 3.21
CA TYR A 64 -2.50 -5.60 3.23
C TYR A 64 -2.05 -7.03 3.57
N ALA A 65 -2.80 -7.74 4.42
CA ALA A 65 -2.50 -9.13 4.77
C ALA A 65 -2.59 -10.10 3.55
N GLN A 66 -3.20 -9.69 2.44
CA GLN A 66 -3.25 -10.49 1.21
C GLN A 66 -1.94 -10.44 0.41
N TYR A 67 -1.10 -9.42 0.65
CA TYR A 67 0.11 -9.16 -0.14
C TYR A 67 1.40 -9.17 0.69
N ALA A 68 1.31 -9.09 2.02
CA ALA A 68 2.46 -9.05 2.91
C ALA A 68 2.19 -9.73 4.26
N THR A 69 3.24 -10.25 4.89
CA THR A 69 3.18 -10.65 6.31
C THR A 69 3.20 -9.40 7.17
N LEU A 70 2.16 -9.20 7.98
CA LEU A 70 2.03 -8.02 8.84
C LEU A 70 2.66 -8.26 10.21
N SER A 71 3.56 -7.37 10.60
CA SER A 71 4.12 -7.35 11.95
C SER A 71 3.13 -6.71 12.94
N ALA A 72 3.06 -7.26 14.14
CA ALA A 72 2.21 -6.73 15.20
C ALA A 72 2.78 -5.45 15.83
N THR A 73 4.10 -5.38 15.90
CA THR A 73 4.91 -4.26 16.39
C THR A 73 5.85 -3.81 15.29
N CYS A 74 6.42 -2.62 15.42
CA CYS A 74 7.37 -2.14 14.42
C CYS A 74 8.79 -2.65 14.67
N GLU A 75 9.10 -3.09 15.90
CA GLU A 75 10.37 -3.73 16.26
C GLU A 75 10.57 -5.05 15.51
N ASP A 76 9.49 -5.76 15.22
CA ASP A 76 9.52 -7.04 14.49
C ASP A 76 9.53 -6.85 12.97
N ALA A 77 9.41 -5.61 12.49
CA ALA A 77 9.30 -5.27 11.08
C ALA A 77 10.66 -4.94 10.44
N ASN A 78 10.86 -5.42 9.22
CA ASN A 78 11.98 -5.00 8.38
C ASN A 78 11.59 -3.94 7.35
N PHE A 79 10.28 -3.67 7.21
CA PHE A 79 9.75 -2.59 6.39
C PHE A 79 8.64 -1.85 7.13
N ILE A 80 8.76 -0.53 7.22
CA ILE A 80 7.77 0.34 7.83
C ILE A 80 7.22 1.29 6.77
N PHE A 81 5.91 1.26 6.55
CA PHE A 81 5.22 2.20 5.67
C PHE A 81 4.38 3.20 6.47
N ILE A 82 4.79 4.47 6.43
CA ILE A 82 4.14 5.57 7.14
C ILE A 82 3.16 6.28 6.21
N ASN A 83 1.89 5.89 6.29
CA ASN A 83 0.81 6.44 5.45
C ASN A 83 -0.12 7.43 6.19
N LYS A 84 0.15 7.69 7.47
CA LYS A 84 -0.63 8.61 8.31
C LYS A 84 0.23 9.78 8.78
N ASN A 85 -0.41 10.88 9.16
CA ASN A 85 0.30 12.03 9.68
C ASN A 85 0.65 11.85 11.16
N ILE A 86 1.64 11.01 11.40
CA ILE A 86 2.21 10.73 12.71
C ILE A 86 3.68 11.17 12.73
N ASP A 87 4.18 11.51 13.91
CA ASP A 87 5.59 11.81 14.12
C ASP A 87 6.38 10.49 14.02
N ALA A 88 7.27 10.38 13.04
CA ALA A 88 8.06 9.16 12.89
C ALA A 88 9.03 8.92 14.05
N ASN A 89 9.35 9.95 14.84
CA ASN A 89 10.12 9.79 16.08
C ASN A 89 9.36 9.03 17.16
N SER A 90 8.02 8.97 17.10
CA SER A 90 7.20 8.25 18.07
C SER A 90 6.90 6.81 17.69
N ILE A 91 7.38 6.32 16.54
CA ILE A 91 6.95 5.03 15.99
C ILE A 91 7.87 3.90 16.47
N CYS A 92 9.19 4.02 16.30
CA CYS A 92 10.22 3.19 16.95
C CYS A 92 11.63 3.45 16.41
N HIS A 93 12.63 2.91 17.11
CA HIS A 93 14.06 2.94 16.77
C HIS A 93 14.59 1.54 16.40
N ALA A 94 13.86 0.82 15.55
CA ALA A 94 14.30 -0.49 15.08
C ALA A 94 15.57 -0.36 14.23
N LYS A 95 16.59 -1.16 14.56
CA LYS A 95 17.83 -1.24 13.78
C LYS A 95 17.58 -2.06 12.52
N ASN A 96 18.14 -1.62 11.39
CA ASN A 96 18.07 -2.28 10.07
C ASN A 96 16.67 -2.33 9.43
N THR A 97 15.75 -1.44 9.81
CA THR A 97 14.43 -1.33 9.18
C THR A 97 14.42 -0.30 8.06
N LEU A 98 13.76 -0.62 6.95
CA LEU A 98 13.56 0.33 5.85
C LEU A 98 12.28 1.13 6.07
N TYR A 99 12.37 2.45 5.91
CA TYR A 99 11.24 3.37 6.06
C TYR A 99 10.80 3.91 4.71
N PHE A 100 9.49 3.83 4.47
CA PHE A 100 8.83 4.37 3.30
C PHE A 100 7.64 5.24 3.74
N THR A 101 7.29 6.27 2.98
CA THR A 101 6.20 7.19 3.36
C THR A 101 5.23 7.42 2.21
N ASN A 102 4.02 7.89 2.50
CA ASN A 102 3.13 8.41 1.48
C ASN A 102 3.19 9.93 1.27
N ASN A 103 4.20 10.58 1.84
CA ASN A 103 4.29 12.03 1.86
C ASN A 103 5.63 12.50 1.28
N TYR A 104 5.59 13.06 0.06
CA TYR A 104 6.77 13.59 -0.62
C TYR A 104 7.51 14.66 0.20
N ARG A 105 6.79 15.52 0.93
CA ARG A 105 7.45 16.51 1.80
C ARG A 105 8.22 15.85 2.94
N LYS A 106 7.66 14.81 3.56
CA LYS A 106 8.37 14.02 4.58
C LYS A 106 9.59 13.32 3.99
N LEU A 107 9.51 12.81 2.76
CA LEU A 107 10.66 12.25 2.06
C LEU A 107 11.80 13.28 1.96
N LEU A 108 11.50 14.51 1.54
CA LEU A 108 12.53 15.54 1.39
C LEU A 108 13.12 16.00 2.74
N SER A 109 12.31 16.09 3.80
CA SER A 109 12.76 16.63 5.09
C SER A 109 13.39 15.61 6.04
N ASP A 110 13.16 14.31 5.84
CA ASP A 110 13.59 13.25 6.76
C ASP A 110 14.38 12.16 6.03
N GLU A 111 15.67 12.07 6.37
CA GLU A 111 16.64 11.15 5.79
C GLU A 111 16.36 9.67 6.05
N ARG A 112 15.47 9.34 6.98
CA ARG A 112 15.08 7.95 7.27
C ARG A 112 14.38 7.30 6.10
N TYR A 113 13.56 8.07 5.36
CA TYR A 113 12.80 7.55 4.24
C TYR A 113 13.68 7.42 3.01
N PHE A 114 13.74 6.23 2.40
CA PHE A 114 14.49 6.06 1.14
C PHE A 114 13.64 6.35 -0.10
N GLY A 115 12.31 6.42 0.06
CA GLY A 115 11.39 6.80 -0.99
C GLY A 115 9.97 7.05 -0.47
N ALA A 116 9.09 7.43 -1.40
CA ALA A 116 7.69 7.67 -1.12
C ALA A 116 6.76 7.16 -2.22
N PHE A 117 5.55 6.76 -1.83
CA PHE A 117 4.43 6.46 -2.72
C PHE A 117 3.27 7.41 -2.44
N PHE A 118 2.87 8.23 -3.40
CA PHE A 118 1.81 9.22 -3.16
C PHE A 118 0.89 9.40 -4.37
N TRP A 119 -0.34 9.81 -4.09
CA TRP A 119 -1.33 10.10 -5.11
C TRP A 119 -1.21 11.56 -5.57
N ASN A 120 -1.09 11.77 -6.88
CA ASN A 120 -1.20 13.09 -7.50
C ASN A 120 -2.25 13.03 -8.61
N LYS A 121 -3.34 13.80 -8.47
CA LYS A 121 -4.48 13.79 -9.41
C LYS A 121 -4.98 12.36 -9.70
N SER A 122 -5.17 11.57 -8.63
CA SER A 122 -5.61 10.16 -8.65
C SER A 122 -4.65 9.18 -9.34
N ARG A 123 -3.41 9.61 -9.66
CA ARG A 123 -2.39 8.74 -10.22
C ARG A 123 -1.40 8.35 -9.13
N PRO A 124 -1.00 7.06 -9.07
CA PRO A 124 0.07 6.63 -8.18
C PRO A 124 1.40 7.21 -8.67
N ASN A 125 2.20 7.74 -7.76
CA ASN A 125 3.57 8.18 -8.01
C ASN A 125 4.48 7.50 -7.01
N ILE A 126 5.64 7.07 -7.49
CA ILE A 126 6.69 6.48 -6.67
C ILE A 126 7.95 7.31 -6.92
N VAL A 127 8.65 7.63 -5.85
CA VAL A 127 9.96 8.29 -5.91
C VAL A 127 10.92 7.61 -4.95
N PHE A 128 12.14 7.36 -5.39
CA PHE A 128 13.26 6.92 -4.55
C PHE A 128 14.38 7.94 -4.61
N ILE A 129 15.11 8.10 -3.51
CA ILE A 129 16.28 9.00 -3.46
C ILE A 129 17.55 8.17 -3.68
N GLN A 130 18.26 8.43 -4.77
CA GLN A 130 19.41 7.62 -5.21
C GLN A 130 20.47 7.46 -4.12
N ARG A 131 20.90 8.56 -3.49
CA ARG A 131 21.93 8.52 -2.44
C ARG A 131 21.50 7.68 -1.23
N ARG A 132 20.20 7.64 -0.94
CA ARG A 132 19.64 6.89 0.20
C ARG A 132 19.52 5.40 -0.08
N LEU A 133 19.26 5.02 -1.33
CA LEU A 133 19.35 3.63 -1.80
C LEU A 133 20.80 3.13 -1.67
N GLN A 134 21.76 3.91 -2.18
CA GLN A 134 23.19 3.59 -2.15
C GLN A 134 23.72 3.44 -0.71
N ALA A 135 23.45 4.42 0.16
CA ALA A 135 23.88 4.39 1.56
C ALA A 135 23.36 3.17 2.33
N ARG A 136 22.22 2.61 1.90
CA ARG A 136 21.59 1.43 2.50
C ARG A 136 21.86 0.13 1.72
N HIS A 137 22.66 0.19 0.65
CA HIS A 137 22.94 -0.94 -0.23
C HIS A 137 21.67 -1.61 -0.82
N ILE A 138 20.63 -0.81 -1.07
CA ILE A 138 19.37 -1.28 -1.67
C ILE A 138 19.55 -1.32 -3.19
N HIS A 139 19.36 -2.49 -3.78
CA HIS A 139 19.44 -2.71 -5.22
C HIS A 139 18.05 -3.03 -5.74
N LEU A 140 17.44 -2.08 -6.44
CA LEU A 140 16.13 -2.28 -7.05
C LEU A 140 16.26 -2.88 -8.46
N PRO A 141 15.29 -3.68 -8.91
CA PRO A 141 15.19 -4.10 -10.31
C PRO A 141 15.14 -2.92 -11.28
N SER A 142 15.57 -3.14 -12.53
CA SER A 142 15.63 -2.09 -13.57
C SER A 142 14.28 -1.45 -13.88
N SER A 143 13.17 -2.15 -13.62
CA SER A 143 11.81 -1.61 -13.72
C SER A 143 11.58 -0.37 -12.84
N PHE A 144 12.34 -0.22 -11.76
CA PHE A 144 12.24 0.91 -10.85
C PHE A 144 13.16 2.08 -11.17
N GLU A 145 14.09 1.95 -12.12
CA GLU A 145 15.09 3.00 -12.44
C GLU A 145 14.43 4.35 -12.78
N GLN A 146 13.30 4.32 -13.49
CA GLN A 146 12.53 5.51 -13.87
C GLN A 146 11.97 6.31 -12.68
N PHE A 147 11.92 5.71 -11.49
CA PHE A 147 11.40 6.34 -10.27
C PHE A 147 12.52 6.84 -9.35
N ILE A 148 13.78 6.70 -9.74
CA ILE A 148 14.94 7.12 -8.96
C ILE A 148 15.28 8.57 -9.30
N GLU A 149 15.26 9.43 -8.28
CA GLU A 149 15.65 10.84 -8.39
C GLU A 149 17.06 11.07 -7.81
N SER A 150 17.88 11.80 -8.55
CA SER A 150 19.24 12.20 -8.17
C SER A 150 19.26 13.55 -7.42
N ILE A 151 18.36 13.74 -6.45
CA ILE A 151 18.31 14.96 -5.64
C ILE A 151 19.47 14.92 -4.61
N GLU A 152 20.23 16.01 -4.54
CA GLU A 152 21.33 16.23 -3.57
C GLU A 152 20.81 16.33 -2.13
#